data_AF-A0A1E5IQ56-F1
#
_entry.id   AF-A0A1E5IQ56-F1
#
_cell.length_a   1.000
_cell.length_b   1.000
_cell.length_c   1.000
_cell.angle_alpha   90.00
_cell.angle_beta   90.00
_cell.angle_gamma   90.00
#
_symmetry.space_group_name_H-M   'P 1'
#
loop_
_entity.id
_entity.type
_entity.pdbx_description
1 polymer ?
#
loop_
_entity_poly.entity_id
_entity_poly.type
_entity_poly.pdbx_seq_one_letter_code
_entity_poly.pdbx_strand_id
1 'polypeptide(L)'
;MSITVNSIVNFSQHAVETEFYDVAKEKVLSGDPKQQIDNHYSSPCNQFHAGVWQGEIGSWKIHYTEHEYCEILAGESEITDQQGQSVTVKKGDRFVIPAGFSGVWKITQACRKIYVIFEQK
;
A
#
# COMPACT_ATOMS: atom_id res chain seq x y z
N MET A 1 -18.71 -25.51 2.74
CA MET A 1 -18.85 -25.08 4.14
C MET A 1 -19.41 -23.67 4.13
N SER A 2 -20.34 -23.34 5.03
CA SER A 2 -20.87 -21.97 5.11
C SER A 2 -19.86 -21.06 5.81
N ILE A 3 -19.67 -19.85 5.27
CA ILE A 3 -18.91 -18.79 5.94
C ILE A 3 -19.67 -18.35 7.19
N THR A 4 -18.97 -18.07 8.29
CA THR A 4 -19.57 -17.66 9.57
C THR A 4 -18.99 -16.34 10.07
N VAL A 5 -19.55 -15.77 11.13
CA VAL A 5 -19.03 -14.54 11.76
C VAL A 5 -17.56 -14.67 12.18
N ASN A 6 -17.09 -15.88 12.50
CA ASN A 6 -15.70 -16.13 12.88
C ASN A 6 -14.72 -15.99 11.71
N SER A 7 -15.22 -15.90 10.48
CA SER A 7 -14.40 -15.65 9.28
C SER A 7 -14.19 -14.15 9.01
N ILE A 8 -14.85 -13.25 9.76
CA ILE A 8 -14.66 -11.81 9.62
C ILE A 8 -13.32 -11.41 10.26
N VAL A 9 -12.45 -10.77 9.48
CA VAL A 9 -11.16 -10.28 9.96
C VAL A 9 -11.30 -8.81 10.41
N ASN A 10 -11.22 -8.59 11.71
CA ASN A 10 -11.14 -7.25 12.29
C ASN A 10 -9.66 -6.85 12.45
N PHE A 11 -9.18 -5.88 11.67
CA PHE A 11 -7.77 -5.48 11.67
C PHE A 11 -7.28 -5.00 13.04
N SER A 12 -8.16 -4.42 13.86
CA SER A 12 -7.81 -3.96 15.22
C SER A 12 -7.58 -5.09 16.23
N GLN A 13 -8.04 -6.30 15.93
CA GLN A 13 -7.99 -7.46 16.83
C GLN A 13 -7.20 -8.63 16.22
N HIS A 14 -6.98 -8.63 14.91
CA HIS A 14 -6.27 -9.66 14.19
C HIS A 14 -4.77 -9.37 14.20
N ALA A 15 -4.01 -10.12 15.00
CA ALA A 15 -2.55 -10.06 14.97
C ALA A 15 -2.02 -10.82 13.75
N VAL A 16 -1.05 -10.22 13.05
CA VAL A 16 -0.28 -10.84 11.98
C VAL A 16 1.20 -10.61 12.22
N GLU A 17 2.02 -11.46 11.63
CA GLU A 17 3.45 -11.19 11.58
C GLU A 17 3.70 -9.99 10.64
N THR A 18 4.47 -9.02 11.11
CA THR A 18 4.87 -7.88 10.30
C THR A 18 6.00 -8.31 9.38
N GLU A 19 5.77 -8.17 8.08
CA GLU A 19 6.77 -8.43 7.07
C GLU A 19 7.52 -7.13 6.72
N PHE A 20 8.85 -7.21 6.62
CA PHE A 20 9.72 -6.07 6.32
C PHE A 20 10.35 -6.24 4.94
N TYR A 21 10.35 -5.18 4.14
CA TYR A 21 10.90 -5.21 2.80
C TYR A 21 11.70 -3.95 2.49
N ASP A 22 12.82 -4.16 1.81
CA ASP A 22 13.57 -3.10 1.16
C ASP A 22 12.99 -2.85 -0.24
N VAL A 23 12.92 -1.58 -0.63
CA VAL A 23 12.70 -1.24 -2.04
C VAL A 23 13.91 -1.72 -2.84
N ALA A 24 13.67 -2.44 -3.93
CA ALA A 24 14.72 -2.88 -4.84
C ALA A 24 15.60 -1.69 -5.27
N LYS A 25 16.92 -1.82 -5.14
CA LYS A 25 17.88 -0.70 -5.25
C LYS A 25 17.75 0.08 -6.56
N GLU A 26 17.43 -0.61 -7.65
CA GLU A 26 17.23 -0.04 -8.98
C GLU A 26 15.96 0.82 -9.13
N LYS A 27 14.99 0.67 -8.22
CA LYS A 27 13.78 1.51 -8.16
C LYS A 27 13.97 2.75 -7.29
N VAL A 28 14.90 2.73 -6.33
CA VAL A 28 15.13 3.83 -5.39
C VAL A 28 15.68 5.06 -6.12
N LEU A 29 15.08 6.22 -5.85
CA LEU A 29 15.50 7.52 -6.36
C LEU A 29 16.14 8.37 -5.27
N SER A 30 15.68 8.26 -4.03
CA SER A 30 16.27 8.95 -2.88
C SER A 30 15.93 8.28 -1.55
N GLY A 31 16.81 8.48 -0.56
CA GLY A 31 16.66 7.91 0.79
C GLY A 31 16.98 6.42 0.88
N ASP A 32 16.56 5.81 1.99
CA ASP A 32 16.59 4.36 2.24
C ASP A 32 15.18 3.91 2.67
N PRO A 33 14.20 3.92 1.75
CA PRO A 33 12.80 3.68 2.10
C PRO A 33 12.59 2.24 2.58
N LYS A 34 12.45 2.07 3.90
CA LYS A 34 12.02 0.82 4.52
C LYS A 34 10.50 0.71 4.49
N GLN A 35 10.01 -0.50 4.23
CA GLN A 35 8.58 -0.79 4.20
C GLN A 35 8.22 -1.91 5.17
N GLN A 36 7.01 -1.83 5.71
CA GLN A 36 6.42 -2.84 6.59
C GLN A 36 5.00 -3.15 6.11
N ILE A 37 4.62 -4.43 6.12
CA ILE A 37 3.27 -4.87 5.78
C ILE A 37 2.74 -5.79 6.87
N ASP A 38 1.54 -5.47 7.32
CA ASP A 38 0.69 -6.34 8.13
C ASP A 38 -0.45 -6.83 7.24
N ASN A 39 -0.26 -7.97 6.55
CA ASN A 39 -1.28 -8.51 5.64
C ASN A 39 -2.36 -9.28 6.41
N HIS A 40 -3.48 -8.64 6.68
CA HIS A 40 -4.56 -9.20 7.50
C HIS A 40 -5.43 -10.22 6.76
N TYR A 41 -5.64 -10.07 5.45
CA TYR A 41 -6.51 -10.95 4.69
C TYR A 41 -6.02 -11.17 3.26
N SER A 42 -6.10 -12.42 2.82
CA SER A 42 -5.94 -12.84 1.42
C SER A 42 -7.11 -13.73 1.05
N SER A 43 -7.78 -13.46 -0.07
CA SER A 43 -8.87 -14.31 -0.54
C SER A 43 -8.36 -15.70 -0.96
N PRO A 44 -9.20 -16.74 -0.96
CA PRO A 44 -8.79 -18.08 -1.37
C PRO A 44 -8.25 -18.16 -2.81
N CYS A 45 -8.67 -17.27 -3.71
CA CYS A 45 -8.15 -17.19 -5.07
C CYS A 45 -6.85 -16.37 -5.18
N ASN A 46 -6.43 -15.72 -4.09
CA ASN A 46 -5.23 -14.88 -4.02
C ASN A 46 -5.25 -13.76 -5.07
N GLN A 47 -6.41 -13.14 -5.20
CA GLN A 47 -6.66 -11.99 -6.08
C GLN A 47 -7.12 -10.77 -5.30
N PHE A 48 -7.43 -10.92 -4.01
CA PHE A 48 -7.88 -9.83 -3.15
C PHE A 48 -7.11 -9.89 -1.85
N HIS A 49 -6.50 -8.77 -1.50
CA HIS A 49 -5.68 -8.63 -0.30
C HIS A 49 -6.08 -7.37 0.45
N ALA A 50 -6.02 -7.40 1.76
CA ALA A 50 -6.27 -6.22 2.57
C ALA A 50 -5.40 -6.24 3.82
N GLY A 51 -4.81 -5.09 4.13
CA GLY A 51 -3.90 -5.00 5.26
C GLY A 51 -3.48 -3.57 5.57
N VAL A 52 -2.41 -3.45 6.35
CA VAL A 52 -1.78 -2.18 6.66
C VAL A 52 -0.38 -2.15 6.09
N TRP A 53 -0.03 -1.03 5.47
CA TRP A 53 1.33 -0.75 5.02
C TRP A 53 1.90 0.45 5.77
N GLN A 54 3.20 0.41 6.03
CA GLN A 54 3.98 1.53 6.57
C GLN A 54 5.24 1.73 5.74
N GLY A 55 5.64 2.99 5.56
CA GLY A 55 6.85 3.34 4.81
C GLY A 55 7.61 4.52 5.43
N GLU A 56 8.94 4.42 5.38
CA GLU A 56 9.86 5.47 5.80
C GLU A 56 10.22 6.45 4.68
N ILE A 57 10.76 7.62 5.05
CA ILE A 57 11.09 8.70 4.13
C ILE A 57 12.02 8.21 3.01
N GLY A 58 11.60 8.49 1.77
CA GLY A 58 12.33 8.12 0.57
C GLY A 58 11.46 8.25 -0.67
N SER A 59 12.03 7.97 -1.84
CA SER A 59 11.26 7.93 -3.08
C SER A 59 11.73 6.82 -4.01
N TRP A 60 10.79 6.23 -4.73
CA TRP A 60 11.07 5.14 -5.66
C TRP A 60 10.05 5.06 -6.79
N LYS A 61 10.47 4.40 -7.87
CA LYS A 61 9.61 4.11 -9.02
C LYS A 61 8.59 3.04 -8.66
N ILE A 62 7.34 3.30 -9.01
CA ILE A 62 6.19 2.40 -8.82
C ILE A 62 5.59 2.02 -10.17
N HIS A 63 5.07 0.80 -10.23
CA HIS A 63 4.30 0.26 -11.35
C HIS A 63 3.25 -0.67 -10.75
N TYR A 64 1.98 -0.29 -10.89
CA TYR A 64 0.83 -1.00 -10.36
C TYR A 64 0.26 -1.91 -11.45
N THR A 65 0.30 -3.21 -11.23
CA THR A 65 -0.41 -4.19 -12.07
C THR A 65 -1.82 -4.47 -11.53
N GLU A 66 -2.02 -4.13 -10.26
CA GLU A 66 -3.22 -4.29 -9.47
C GLU A 66 -4.00 -2.96 -9.30
N HIS A 67 -5.27 -3.08 -8.92
CA HIS A 67 -6.02 -1.96 -8.36
C HIS A 67 -5.79 -1.89 -6.85
N GLU A 68 -5.38 -0.74 -6.32
CA GLU A 68 -5.15 -0.55 -4.89
C GLU A 68 -6.01 0.60 -4.35
N TYR A 69 -6.97 0.30 -3.47
CA TYR A 69 -7.55 1.31 -2.58
C TYR A 69 -6.58 1.61 -1.44
N CYS A 70 -6.41 2.89 -1.15
CA CYS A 70 -5.57 3.41 -0.08
C CYS A 70 -6.39 4.30 0.86
N GLU A 71 -6.16 4.17 2.17
CA GLU A 71 -6.60 5.14 3.18
C GLU A 71 -5.43 5.52 4.06
N ILE A 72 -5.03 6.80 4.06
CA ILE A 72 -3.88 7.27 4.83
C ILE A 72 -4.29 7.47 6.29
N LEU A 73 -3.65 6.73 7.19
CA LEU A 73 -3.88 6.78 8.63
C LEU A 73 -2.95 7.78 9.34
N ALA A 74 -1.73 7.95 8.83
CA ALA A 74 -0.74 8.89 9.32
C ALA A 74 0.29 9.24 8.23
N GLY A 75 0.97 10.38 8.40
CA GLY A 75 2.02 10.83 7.49
C GLY A 75 1.51 11.51 6.23
N GLU A 76 2.41 11.61 5.26
CA GLU A 76 2.19 12.32 4.01
C GLU A 76 3.05 11.71 2.89
N SER A 77 2.49 11.65 1.69
CA SER A 77 3.19 11.21 0.49
C SER A 77 2.79 12.04 -0.72
N GLU A 78 3.69 12.10 -1.69
CA GLU A 78 3.51 12.70 -3.01
C GLU A 78 3.60 11.58 -4.05
N ILE A 79 2.57 11.46 -4.89
CA ILE A 79 2.50 10.49 -5.98
C ILE A 79 2.57 11.27 -7.29
N THR A 80 3.59 10.99 -8.09
CA THR A 80 3.85 11.68 -9.35
C THR A 80 3.70 10.71 -10.53
N ASP A 81 2.93 11.08 -11.54
CA ASP A 81 2.76 10.29 -12.77
C ASP A 81 3.93 10.47 -13.76
N GLN A 82 3.91 9.73 -14.87
CA GLN A 82 4.92 9.84 -15.92
C GLN A 82 4.88 11.16 -16.72
N GLN A 83 3.80 11.93 -16.62
CA GLN A 83 3.66 13.25 -17.24
C GLN A 83 4.19 14.37 -16.32
N GLY A 84 4.61 14.04 -15.10
CA GLY A 84 5.13 14.96 -14.11
C GLY A 84 4.05 15.63 -13.25
N GLN A 85 2.78 15.23 -13.37
CA GLN A 85 1.72 15.71 -12.50
C GLN A 85 1.75 14.97 -11.17
N SER A 86 1.48 15.68 -10.08
CA SER A 86 1.57 15.13 -8.73
C SER A 86 0.30 15.37 -7.92
N VAL A 87 -0.01 14.42 -7.05
CA VAL A 87 -1.01 14.55 -6.01
C VAL A 87 -0.36 14.31 -4.64
N THR A 88 -0.70 15.14 -3.66
CA THR A 88 -0.32 14.92 -2.27
C THR A 88 -1.45 14.19 -1.55
N VAL A 89 -1.10 13.14 -0.81
CA VAL A 89 -2.01 12.35 0.02
C VAL A 89 -1.52 12.36 1.47
N LYS A 90 -2.43 12.61 2.40
CA LYS A 90 -2.15 12.76 3.84
C LYS A 90 -3.25 12.14 4.68
N LYS A 91 -3.03 12.09 6.00
CA LYS A 91 -3.99 11.51 6.96
C LYS A 91 -5.45 11.94 6.67
N GLY A 92 -6.32 10.95 6.51
CA GLY A 92 -7.76 11.10 6.25
C GLY A 92 -8.16 10.97 4.78
N ASP A 93 -7.19 11.07 3.85
CA ASP A 93 -7.41 10.89 2.42
C ASP A 93 -7.64 9.42 2.07
N ARG A 94 -8.55 9.20 1.12
CA ARG A 94 -8.99 7.89 0.62
C ARG A 94 -9.07 7.94 -0.89
N PHE A 95 -8.37 7.03 -1.56
CA PHE A 95 -8.21 7.06 -3.00
C PHE A 95 -7.95 5.68 -3.57
N VAL A 96 -8.03 5.54 -4.89
CA VAL A 96 -7.70 4.32 -5.60
C VAL A 96 -6.59 4.62 -6.61
N ILE A 97 -5.58 3.77 -6.66
CA ILE A 97 -4.61 3.71 -7.74
C ILE A 97 -5.08 2.62 -8.71
N PRO A 98 -5.45 2.98 -9.96
CA PRO A 98 -5.84 2.00 -10.95
C PRO A 98 -4.66 1.16 -11.45
N ALA A 99 -4.94 -0.11 -11.79
CA ALA A 99 -4.01 -0.95 -12.52
C ALA A 99 -3.51 -0.24 -13.80
N GLY A 100 -2.22 -0.40 -14.08
CA GLY A 100 -1.50 0.29 -15.16
C GLY A 100 -0.85 1.61 -14.74
N PHE A 101 -1.13 2.14 -13.53
CA PHE A 101 -0.46 3.34 -13.04
C PHE A 101 1.05 3.13 -12.92
N SER A 102 1.83 4.06 -13.44
CA SER A 102 3.28 4.07 -13.34
C SER A 102 3.76 5.46 -12.99
N GLY A 103 4.76 5.56 -12.13
CA GLY A 103 5.19 6.86 -11.60
C GLY A 103 6.21 6.74 -10.49
N VAL A 104 6.19 7.72 -9.59
CA VAL A 104 7.04 7.78 -8.40
C VAL A 104 6.16 7.90 -7.17
N TRP A 105 6.43 7.08 -6.15
CA TRP A 105 5.93 7.30 -4.80
C TRP A 105 7.03 7.95 -3.98
N LYS A 106 6.72 9.07 -3.34
CA LYS A 106 7.64 9.78 -2.44
C LYS A 106 6.99 9.98 -1.10
N ILE A 107 7.61 9.46 -0.05
CA ILE A 107 7.19 9.69 1.33
C ILE A 107 7.89 10.95 1.83
N THR A 108 7.13 12.00 2.13
CA THR A 108 7.65 13.25 2.70
C THR A 108 7.63 13.22 4.23
N GLN A 109 6.73 12.44 4.82
CA GLN A 109 6.63 12.16 6.25
C GLN A 109 6.23 10.70 6.44
N ALA A 110 6.89 9.97 7.36
CA ALA A 110 6.67 8.54 7.58
C ALA A 110 5.17 8.19 7.55
N CYS A 111 4.79 7.32 6.61
CA CYS A 111 3.43 7.15 6.15
C CYS A 111 2.89 5.79 6.56
N ARG A 112 1.63 5.75 7.00
CA ARG A 112 0.90 4.52 7.34
C ARG A 112 -0.44 4.54 6.64
N LYS A 113 -0.79 3.47 5.91
CA LYS A 113 -2.05 3.37 5.17
C LYS A 113 -2.72 2.01 5.34
N ILE A 114 -4.05 1.97 5.21
CA ILE A 114 -4.76 0.75 4.87
C ILE A 114 -4.62 0.57 3.36
N TYR A 115 -4.33 -0.65 2.92
CA TYR A 115 -4.45 -1.03 1.52
C TYR A 115 -5.55 -2.08 1.33
N VAL A 116 -6.23 -2.02 0.20
CA VAL A 116 -7.06 -3.10 -0.33
C VAL A 116 -6.71 -3.28 -1.80
N ILE A 117 -6.15 -4.43 -2.13
CA ILE A 117 -5.65 -4.75 -3.46
C ILE A 117 -6.60 -5.74 -4.12
N PHE A 118 -6.90 -5.50 -5.39
CA PHE A 118 -7.49 -6.49 -6.29
C PHE A 118 -6.65 -6.63 -7.55
N GLU A 119 -6.24 -7.85 -7.88
CA GLU A 119 -5.52 -8.16 -9.10
C GLU A 119 -6.18 -9.32 -9.85
N GLN A 120 -6.53 -9.07 -11.11
CA GLN A 120 -7.08 -10.10 -11.96
C GLN A 120 -5.95 -11.03 -12.44
N LYS A 121 -6.13 -12.35 -12.25
CA LYS A 121 -5.26 -13.39 -12.79
C LYS A 121 -5.64 -13.76 -14.22
#